data_AF-A0A2N2ENR7-F1
#
_entry.id   AF-A0A2N2ENR7-F1
#
_cell.length_a   1.000
_cell.length_b   1.000
_cell.length_c   1.000
_cell.angle_alpha   90.00
_cell.angle_beta   90.00
_cell.angle_gamma   90.00
#
_symmetry.space_group_name_H-M   'P 1'
#
loop_
_entity.id
_entity.type
_entity.pdbx_description
1 polymer ?
#
loop_
_entity_poly.entity_id
_entity_poly.type
_entity_poly.pdbx_seq_one_letter_code
_entity_poly.pdbx_strand_id
1 'polypeptide(L)'
;MKDLLFTAALLLSSGAHAQEAPAQAAQAAPSRLDPALERTGRNLAILAEKYAEIPAERLRKLAPEMEKFNAAVREALGEEILAEIAAREKAADEKARTESAMKTLQAFRGALQVYYSQTGGRYPKSPADLAPDSISAVPELHLPGHERTAGIKIVDSKKFDKDLSKAVTGSGGWLYFSNPNSAYYGLLLLDSANPGPDGMKFFEH
;
A
#
# COMPACT_ATOMS: atom_id res chain seq x y z
N MET A 1 -29.34 -57.33 7.43
CA MET A 1 -28.68 -58.63 7.22
C MET A 1 -27.20 -58.45 7.56
N LYS A 2 -26.77 -59.18 8.59
CA LYS A 2 -25.40 -59.54 9.00
C LYS A 2 -24.43 -58.43 9.41
N ASP A 3 -24.29 -58.38 10.74
CA ASP A 3 -23.08 -58.15 11.52
C ASP A 3 -21.80 -58.68 10.86
N LEU A 4 -20.67 -58.02 11.11
CA LEU A 4 -19.50 -58.72 11.65
C LEU A 4 -18.60 -57.77 12.44
N LEU A 5 -18.52 -58.07 13.74
CA LEU A 5 -17.50 -57.64 14.68
C LEU A 5 -16.10 -58.09 14.21
N PHE A 6 -15.07 -57.29 14.46
CA PHE A 6 -13.80 -57.84 14.91
C PHE A 6 -13.09 -56.92 15.91
N THR A 7 -12.52 -57.60 16.89
CA THR A 7 -12.09 -57.15 18.20
C THR A 7 -10.55 -57.09 18.24
N ALA A 8 -10.04 -56.07 18.93
CA ALA A 8 -8.75 -55.99 19.65
C ALA A 8 -7.41 -56.32 18.94
N ALA A 9 -6.49 -55.35 19.02
CA ALA A 9 -5.15 -55.62 19.56
C ALA A 9 -4.56 -54.32 20.14
N LEU A 10 -4.43 -54.31 21.46
CA LEU A 10 -3.60 -53.41 22.25
C LEU A 10 -2.13 -53.71 21.91
N LEU A 11 -1.34 -52.71 21.51
CA LEU A 11 0.11 -52.73 21.74
C LEU A 11 0.56 -51.33 22.16
N LEU A 12 0.87 -51.26 23.46
CA LEU A 12 1.64 -50.21 24.11
C LEU A 12 3.06 -50.21 23.50
N SER A 13 3.46 -49.12 22.87
CA SER A 13 4.87 -48.80 22.67
C SER A 13 5.16 -47.44 23.30
N SER A 14 5.69 -47.52 24.52
CA SER A 14 6.28 -46.44 25.27
C SER A 14 7.58 -46.00 24.58
N GLY A 15 7.49 -45.11 23.61
CA GLY A 15 8.64 -44.42 23.02
C GLY A 15 8.86 -43.07 23.68
N ALA A 16 9.53 -43.06 24.84
CA ALA A 16 10.01 -41.84 25.47
C ALA A 16 11.19 -41.27 24.65
N HIS A 17 10.89 -40.53 23.59
CA HIS A 17 11.84 -39.57 23.05
C HIS A 17 11.68 -38.27 23.84
N ALA A 18 12.50 -38.14 24.87
CA ALA A 18 12.86 -36.85 25.44
C ALA A 18 13.57 -36.06 24.34
N GLN A 19 12.79 -35.34 23.53
CA GLN A 19 13.30 -34.30 22.67
C GLN A 19 13.60 -33.12 23.60
N GLU A 20 14.86 -33.05 24.03
CA GLU A 20 15.46 -31.86 24.63
C GLU A 20 15.32 -30.73 23.59
N ALA A 21 14.23 -29.98 23.69
CA ALA A 21 14.13 -28.69 23.07
C ALA A 21 15.21 -27.83 23.72
N PRO A 22 16.21 -27.31 22.98
CA PRO A 22 17.02 -26.24 23.52
C PRO A 22 16.06 -25.10 23.82
N ALA A 23 15.89 -24.83 25.12
CA ALA A 23 15.19 -23.65 25.60
C ALA A 23 15.85 -22.45 24.92
N GLN A 24 15.18 -21.91 23.90
CA GLN A 24 15.45 -20.56 23.43
C GLN A 24 15.31 -19.69 24.66
N ALA A 25 16.45 -19.24 25.18
CA ALA A 25 16.49 -18.25 26.24
C ALA A 25 15.70 -17.05 25.74
N ALA A 26 14.48 -16.91 26.23
CA ALA A 26 13.69 -15.71 26.05
C ALA A 26 14.55 -14.57 26.61
N GLN A 27 15.18 -13.80 25.72
CA GLN A 27 15.84 -12.58 26.09
C GLN A 27 14.80 -11.74 26.82
N ALA A 28 14.99 -11.56 28.13
CA ALA A 28 14.09 -10.75 28.94
C ALA A 28 14.11 -9.34 28.34
N ALA A 29 12.98 -8.91 27.77
CA ALA A 29 12.82 -7.54 27.33
C ALA A 29 13.16 -6.62 28.51
N PRO A 30 13.96 -5.55 28.31
CA PRO A 30 14.35 -4.64 29.38
C PRO A 30 13.10 -4.08 30.07
N SER A 31 12.95 -4.37 31.36
CA SER A 31 11.66 -4.24 32.05
C SER A 31 11.26 -2.80 32.39
N ARG A 32 12.14 -1.80 32.18
CA ARG A 32 11.82 -0.36 32.22
C ARG A 32 12.76 0.43 31.32
N LEU A 33 12.22 1.42 30.60
CA LEU A 33 13.01 2.39 29.85
C LEU A 33 13.83 3.26 30.81
N ASP A 34 15.05 3.63 30.46
CA ASP A 34 15.85 4.56 31.25
C ASP A 34 15.13 5.94 31.31
N PRO A 35 14.94 6.54 32.50
CA PRO A 35 14.26 7.84 32.63
C PRO A 35 14.92 8.99 31.84
N ALA A 36 16.21 8.89 31.53
CA ALA A 36 16.89 9.81 30.64
C ALA A 36 16.40 9.64 29.19
N LEU A 37 16.24 8.41 28.70
CA LEU A 37 15.71 8.15 27.36
C LEU A 37 14.26 8.62 27.21
N GLU A 38 13.42 8.43 28.24
CA GLU A 38 12.05 8.94 28.23
C GLU A 38 12.01 10.48 28.12
N ARG A 39 12.86 11.16 28.90
CA ARG A 39 12.97 12.63 28.84
C ARG A 39 13.49 13.11 27.48
N THR A 40 14.50 12.43 26.93
CA THR A 40 15.02 12.73 25.59
C THR A 40 13.92 12.59 24.54
N GLY A 41 13.17 11.48 24.54
CA GLY A 41 12.04 11.27 23.63
C GLY A 41 10.99 12.38 23.71
N ARG A 42 10.60 12.79 24.93
CA ARG A 42 9.66 13.91 25.12
C ARG A 42 10.23 15.24 24.61
N ASN A 43 11.50 15.54 24.90
CA ASN A 43 12.13 16.77 24.43
C ASN A 43 12.23 16.82 22.90
N LEU A 44 12.52 15.69 22.25
CA LEU A 44 12.52 15.58 20.78
C LEU A 44 11.12 15.76 20.19
N ALA A 45 10.08 15.21 20.84
CA ALA A 45 8.70 15.44 20.42
C ALA A 45 8.29 16.92 20.51
N ILE A 46 8.62 17.60 21.62
CA ILE A 46 8.39 19.04 21.78
C ILE A 46 9.17 19.84 20.73
N LEU A 47 10.43 19.48 20.48
CA LEU A 47 11.26 20.12 19.46
C LEU A 47 10.63 20.01 18.07
N ALA A 48 10.08 18.84 17.72
CA ALA A 48 9.40 18.61 16.44
C ALA A 48 8.10 19.42 16.32
N GLU A 49 7.29 19.50 17.38
CA GLU A 49 6.05 20.28 17.39
C GLU A 49 6.30 21.79 17.31
N LYS A 50 7.32 22.28 18.01
CA LYS A 50 7.61 23.71 18.18
C LYS A 50 8.71 24.24 17.27
N TYR A 51 9.18 23.47 16.28
CA TYR A 51 10.36 23.80 15.49
C TYR A 51 10.28 25.18 14.82
N ALA A 52 9.09 25.57 14.35
CA ALA A 52 8.86 26.85 13.66
C ALA A 52 8.94 28.08 14.61
N GLU A 53 8.77 27.87 15.92
CA GLU A 53 8.84 28.93 16.93
C GLU A 53 10.28 29.14 17.46
N ILE A 54 11.22 28.28 17.08
CA ILE A 54 12.59 28.31 17.59
C ILE A 54 13.47 29.18 16.66
N PRO A 55 14.22 30.15 17.19
CA PRO A 55 15.17 30.94 16.40
C PRO A 55 16.16 30.06 15.63
N ALA A 56 16.36 30.36 14.34
CA ALA A 56 17.20 29.57 13.44
C ALA A 56 18.64 29.42 13.95
N GLU A 57 19.17 30.41 14.66
CA GLU A 57 20.49 30.40 15.27
C GLU A 57 20.63 29.31 16.35
N ARG A 58 19.55 29.07 17.11
CA ARG A 58 19.53 28.01 18.14
C ARG A 58 19.49 26.63 17.49
N LEU A 59 18.69 26.46 16.43
CA LEU A 59 18.64 25.21 15.66
C LEU A 59 19.98 24.89 15.01
N ARG A 60 20.65 25.89 14.42
CA ARG A 60 22.00 25.72 13.84
C ARG A 60 23.04 25.30 14.86
N LYS A 61 22.98 25.84 16.08
CA LYS A 61 23.88 25.43 17.18
C LYS A 61 23.59 24.01 17.66
N LEU A 62 22.33 23.56 17.59
CA LEU A 62 21.91 22.23 18.01
C LEU A 62 22.22 21.14 16.97
N ALA A 63 22.28 21.51 15.69
CA ALA A 63 22.54 20.60 14.57
C ALA A 63 23.72 19.62 14.78
N PRO A 64 24.95 20.05 15.15
CA PRO A 64 26.06 19.12 15.32
C PRO A 64 25.86 18.11 16.46
N GLU A 65 25.16 18.48 17.53
CA GLU A 65 24.85 17.57 18.64
C GLU A 65 23.74 16.58 18.24
N MET A 66 22.77 17.02 17.43
CA MET A 66 21.75 16.13 16.85
C MET A 66 22.35 15.12 15.89
N GLU A 67 23.34 15.52 15.08
CA GLU A 67 24.05 14.58 14.20
C GLU A 67 24.79 13.50 15.00
N LYS A 68 25.51 13.87 16.08
CA LYS A 68 26.16 12.90 16.97
C LYS A 68 25.14 11.97 17.63
N PHE A 69 24.04 12.53 18.15
CA PHE A 69 22.97 11.75 18.75
C PHE A 69 22.35 10.77 17.75
N ASN A 70 22.03 11.23 16.54
CA ASN A 70 21.48 10.39 15.47
C ASN A 70 22.45 9.28 15.05
N ALA A 71 23.75 9.56 14.98
CA ALA A 71 24.76 8.55 14.70
C ALA A 71 24.80 7.47 15.78
N ALA A 72 24.81 7.87 17.07
CA ALA A 72 24.79 6.94 18.19
C ALA A 72 23.50 6.11 18.24
N VAL A 73 22.35 6.71 17.92
CA VAL A 73 21.06 6.00 17.82
C VAL A 73 21.09 4.99 16.67
N ARG A 74 21.60 5.37 15.49
CA ARG A 74 21.73 4.45 14.35
C ARG A 74 22.64 3.28 14.67
N GLU A 75 23.79 3.54 15.29
CA GLU A 75 24.72 2.50 15.74
C GLU A 75 24.05 1.57 16.77
N ALA A 76 23.31 2.12 17.73
CA ALA A 76 22.62 1.34 18.76
C ALA A 76 21.46 0.50 18.21
N LEU A 77 20.72 1.00 17.21
CA LEU A 77 19.65 0.26 16.53
C LEU A 77 20.21 -0.81 15.59
N GLY A 78 21.36 -0.55 14.97
CA GLY A 78 21.96 -1.41 13.97
C GLY A 78 21.20 -1.40 12.63
N GLU A 79 21.86 -1.92 11.59
CA GLU A 79 21.33 -1.92 10.22
C GLU A 79 20.06 -2.75 10.05
N GLU A 80 19.92 -3.85 10.80
CA GLU A 80 18.78 -4.76 10.70
C GLU A 80 17.47 -4.09 11.12
N ILE A 81 17.45 -3.45 12.30
CA ILE A 81 16.26 -2.75 12.81
C ILE A 81 15.91 -1.56 11.92
N LEU A 82 16.93 -0.81 11.47
CA LEU A 82 16.71 0.30 10.55
C LEU A 82 16.12 -0.16 9.21
N ALA A 83 16.61 -1.26 8.65
CA ALA A 83 16.08 -1.84 7.43
C ALA A 83 14.65 -2.36 7.61
N GLU A 84 14.33 -2.99 8.75
CA GLU A 84 12.97 -3.43 9.07
C GLU A 84 12.00 -2.25 9.18
N ILE A 85 12.38 -1.20 9.91
CA ILE A 85 11.56 0.01 10.05
C ILE A 85 11.34 0.67 8.68
N ALA A 86 12.40 0.84 7.89
CA ALA A 86 12.30 1.42 6.55
C ALA A 86 11.40 0.59 5.62
N ALA A 87 11.51 -0.74 5.67
CA ALA A 87 10.64 -1.64 4.91
C ALA A 87 9.17 -1.53 5.35
N ARG A 88 8.93 -1.43 6.66
CA ARG A 88 7.58 -1.27 7.22
C ARG A 88 6.97 0.08 6.84
N GLU A 89 7.73 1.16 6.94
CA GLU A 89 7.30 2.50 6.53
C GLU A 89 6.97 2.55 5.04
N LYS A 90 7.84 1.98 4.21
CA LYS A 90 7.60 1.84 2.76
C LYS A 90 6.33 1.06 2.48
N ALA A 91 6.14 -0.10 3.12
CA ALA A 91 4.92 -0.90 2.93
C ALA A 91 3.65 -0.16 3.38
N ALA A 92 3.72 0.61 4.47
CA ALA A 92 2.61 1.42 4.95
C ALA A 92 2.24 2.55 3.97
N ASP A 93 3.25 3.24 3.42
CA ASP A 93 3.06 4.27 2.40
C ASP A 93 2.48 3.68 1.09
N GLU A 94 3.02 2.56 0.61
CA GLU A 94 2.50 1.87 -0.59
C GLU A 94 1.05 1.43 -0.40
N LYS A 95 0.68 0.95 0.80
CA LYS A 95 -0.69 0.61 1.15
C LYS A 95 -1.58 1.86 1.15
N ALA A 96 -1.16 2.94 1.78
CA ALA A 96 -1.94 4.19 1.83
C ALA A 96 -2.18 4.77 0.42
N ARG A 97 -1.16 4.73 -0.45
CA ARG A 97 -1.26 5.14 -1.86
C ARG A 97 -2.25 4.28 -2.63
N THR A 98 -2.20 2.96 -2.45
CA THR A 98 -3.14 2.01 -3.06
C THR A 98 -4.58 2.29 -2.62
N GLU A 99 -4.82 2.42 -1.31
CA GLU A 99 -6.15 2.73 -0.78
C GLU A 99 -6.70 4.06 -1.30
N SER A 100 -5.84 5.08 -1.39
CA SER A 100 -6.21 6.37 -1.98
C SER A 100 -6.60 6.22 -3.45
N ALA A 101 -5.82 5.47 -4.24
CA ALA A 101 -6.10 5.25 -5.65
C ALA A 101 -7.42 4.48 -5.86
N MET A 102 -7.73 3.49 -5.03
CA MET A 102 -8.99 2.75 -5.06
C MET A 102 -10.19 3.65 -4.78
N LYS A 103 -10.11 4.50 -3.76
CA LYS A 103 -11.18 5.47 -3.46
C LYS A 103 -11.40 6.43 -4.62
N THR A 104 -10.32 6.94 -5.21
CA THR A 104 -10.39 7.83 -6.38
C THR A 104 -10.98 7.12 -7.59
N LEU A 105 -10.60 5.87 -7.86
CA LEU A 105 -11.14 5.06 -8.95
C LEU A 105 -12.66 4.86 -8.80
N GLN A 106 -13.13 4.53 -7.59
CA GLN A 106 -14.56 4.39 -7.30
C GLN A 106 -15.32 5.69 -7.53
N ALA A 107 -14.79 6.82 -7.06
CA ALA A 107 -15.40 8.13 -7.28
C ALA A 107 -15.46 8.48 -8.78
N PHE A 108 -14.38 8.23 -9.53
CA PHE A 108 -14.31 8.54 -10.96
C PHE A 108 -15.25 7.64 -11.78
N ARG A 109 -15.34 6.36 -11.44
CA ARG A 109 -16.35 5.44 -12.01
C ARG A 109 -17.78 5.91 -11.70
N GLY A 110 -18.03 6.40 -10.49
CA GLY A 110 -19.32 7.00 -10.13
C GLY A 110 -19.70 8.19 -11.01
N ALA A 111 -18.75 9.10 -11.26
CA ALA A 111 -18.97 10.24 -12.15
C ALA A 111 -19.27 9.79 -13.60
N LEU A 112 -18.57 8.77 -14.11
CA LEU A 112 -18.85 8.18 -15.42
C LEU A 112 -20.26 7.58 -15.51
N GLN A 113 -20.73 6.91 -14.46
CA GLN A 113 -22.08 6.33 -14.41
C GLN A 113 -23.18 7.41 -14.38
N VAL A 114 -22.95 8.51 -13.67
CA VAL A 114 -23.85 9.68 -13.69
C VAL A 114 -23.93 10.25 -15.11
N TYR A 115 -22.79 10.45 -15.76
CA TYR A 115 -22.74 10.91 -17.15
C TYR A 115 -23.50 9.97 -18.10
N TYR A 116 -23.26 8.66 -18.00
CA TYR A 116 -23.96 7.64 -18.81
C TYR A 116 -25.48 7.77 -18.69
N SER A 117 -25.97 7.99 -17.47
CA SER A 117 -27.39 8.16 -17.19
C SER A 117 -27.95 9.46 -17.80
N GLN A 118 -27.19 10.55 -17.76
CA GLN A 118 -27.59 11.85 -18.29
C GLN A 118 -27.60 11.92 -19.84
N THR A 119 -26.76 11.14 -20.52
CA THR A 119 -26.59 11.19 -21.98
C THR A 119 -27.39 10.13 -22.75
N GLY A 120 -28.29 9.42 -22.06
CA GLY A 120 -29.12 8.38 -22.63
C GLY A 120 -28.33 7.11 -22.95
N GLY A 121 -27.41 6.72 -22.08
CA GLY A 121 -26.66 5.47 -22.18
C GLY A 121 -25.37 5.57 -23.01
N ARG A 122 -24.69 6.72 -22.97
CA ARG A 122 -23.42 6.92 -23.67
C ARG A 122 -22.32 7.40 -22.71
N TYR A 123 -21.24 6.65 -22.62
CA TYR A 123 -20.03 7.10 -21.94
C TYR A 123 -19.27 8.14 -22.79
N PRO A 124 -18.50 9.05 -22.16
CA PRO A 124 -17.75 10.08 -22.88
C PRO A 124 -16.61 9.46 -23.70
N LYS A 125 -16.08 10.20 -24.68
CA LYS A 125 -14.90 9.75 -25.44
C LYS A 125 -13.64 9.79 -24.58
N SER A 126 -13.56 10.78 -23.68
CA SER A 126 -12.52 10.89 -22.66
C SER A 126 -13.16 11.14 -21.29
N PRO A 127 -12.70 10.51 -20.21
CA PRO A 127 -13.12 10.86 -18.86
C PRO A 127 -12.78 12.31 -18.48
N ALA A 128 -11.81 12.94 -19.17
CA ALA A 128 -11.51 14.35 -19.01
C ALA A 128 -12.70 15.26 -19.41
N ASP A 129 -13.60 14.77 -20.27
CA ASP A 129 -14.80 15.50 -20.71
C ASP A 129 -15.83 15.64 -19.57
N LEU A 130 -15.65 14.95 -18.43
CA LEU A 130 -16.46 15.14 -17.23
C LEU A 130 -16.12 16.43 -16.49
N ALA A 131 -14.97 17.05 -16.77
CA ALA A 131 -14.54 18.27 -16.13
C ALA A 131 -14.97 19.50 -16.94
N PRO A 132 -15.34 20.62 -16.28
CA PRO A 132 -15.41 20.81 -14.83
C PRO A 132 -16.76 20.41 -14.20
N ASP A 133 -17.73 19.97 -15.01
CA ASP A 133 -19.14 19.91 -14.60
C ASP A 133 -19.44 18.80 -13.57
N SER A 134 -18.93 17.59 -13.81
CA SER A 134 -19.14 16.42 -12.93
C SER A 134 -17.97 16.15 -12.00
N ILE A 135 -16.77 16.57 -12.39
CA ILE A 135 -15.54 16.52 -11.58
C ILE A 135 -14.77 17.82 -11.76
N SER A 136 -14.06 18.30 -10.74
CA SER A 136 -13.32 19.56 -10.84
C SER A 136 -12.16 19.49 -11.84
N ALA A 137 -11.48 18.34 -11.90
CA ALA A 137 -10.38 18.03 -12.80
C ALA A 137 -10.20 16.50 -12.86
N VAL A 138 -9.42 16.01 -13.81
CA VAL A 138 -9.00 14.61 -13.82
C VAL A 138 -8.15 14.35 -12.56
N PRO A 139 -8.53 13.39 -11.69
CA PRO A 139 -7.79 13.14 -10.47
C PRO A 139 -6.38 12.61 -10.76
N GLU A 140 -5.39 13.13 -10.05
CA GLU A 140 -4.03 12.60 -10.09
C GLU A 140 -3.93 11.31 -9.26
N LEU A 141 -3.18 10.35 -9.80
CA LEU A 141 -2.80 9.11 -9.14
C LEU A 141 -1.32 9.14 -8.78
N HIS A 142 -0.99 8.45 -7.70
CA HIS A 142 0.39 8.19 -7.29
C HIS A 142 0.48 6.74 -6.84
N LEU A 143 0.55 5.84 -7.81
CA LEU A 143 0.62 4.40 -7.54
C LEU A 143 2.03 4.00 -7.05
N PRO A 144 2.15 2.93 -6.24
CA PRO A 144 3.45 2.37 -5.89
C PRO A 144 4.33 2.12 -7.12
N GLY A 145 5.56 2.64 -7.10
CA GLY A 145 6.53 2.49 -8.19
C GLY A 145 6.28 3.37 -9.42
N HIS A 146 5.36 4.33 -9.35
CA HIS A 146 5.05 5.25 -10.46
C HIS A 146 5.13 6.72 -10.03
N GLU A 147 5.46 7.59 -10.98
CA GLU A 147 5.35 9.03 -10.78
C GLU A 147 3.89 9.47 -10.67
N ARG A 148 3.68 10.61 -9.99
CA ARG A 148 2.34 11.20 -9.88
C ARG A 148 1.85 11.67 -11.25
N THR A 149 0.64 11.27 -11.64
CA THR A 149 0.10 11.60 -12.97
C THR A 149 -1.43 11.59 -13.00
N ALA A 150 -2.02 12.48 -13.82
CA ALA A 150 -3.43 12.44 -14.21
C ALA A 150 -3.63 11.88 -15.63
N GLY A 151 -2.58 11.30 -16.22
CA GLY A 151 -2.62 10.79 -17.60
C GLY A 151 -3.71 9.74 -17.81
N ILE A 152 -4.43 9.85 -18.92
CA ILE A 152 -5.45 8.88 -19.32
C ILE A 152 -5.03 8.24 -20.64
N LYS A 153 -4.87 6.93 -20.62
CA LYS A 153 -4.74 6.14 -21.83
C LYS A 153 -6.13 5.73 -22.32
N ILE A 154 -6.47 6.20 -23.52
CA ILE A 154 -7.76 5.88 -24.15
C ILE A 154 -7.59 4.68 -25.08
N VAL A 155 -8.44 3.68 -24.90
CA VAL A 155 -8.56 2.49 -25.72
C VAL A 155 -9.83 2.58 -26.55
N ASP A 156 -9.67 3.02 -27.79
CA ASP A 156 -10.77 3.14 -28.76
C ASP A 156 -10.84 1.94 -29.73
N SER A 157 -10.66 0.72 -29.22
CA SER A 157 -10.73 -0.48 -30.06
C SER A 157 -11.22 -1.70 -29.31
N LYS A 158 -11.78 -2.68 -30.02
CA LYS A 158 -12.13 -4.02 -29.48
C LYS A 158 -10.94 -4.96 -29.35
N LYS A 159 -9.71 -4.51 -29.67
CA LYS A 159 -8.52 -5.38 -29.79
C LYS A 159 -8.24 -6.15 -28.49
N PHE A 160 -8.64 -5.59 -27.36
CA PHE A 160 -8.33 -6.09 -26.03
C PHE A 160 -9.53 -6.79 -25.35
N ASP A 161 -10.66 -6.94 -26.03
CA ASP A 161 -11.87 -7.57 -25.44
C ASP A 161 -11.60 -9.00 -24.96
N LYS A 162 -10.72 -9.73 -25.65
CA LYS A 162 -10.32 -11.11 -25.27
C LYS A 162 -9.32 -11.18 -24.13
N ASP A 163 -8.56 -10.11 -23.91
CA ASP A 163 -7.44 -10.09 -22.99
C ASP A 163 -7.11 -8.63 -22.63
N LEU A 164 -7.70 -8.19 -21.51
CA LEU A 164 -7.59 -6.82 -21.04
C LEU A 164 -6.16 -6.47 -20.61
N SER A 165 -5.37 -7.46 -20.16
CA SER A 165 -3.99 -7.23 -19.70
C SER A 165 -3.09 -6.63 -20.78
N LYS A 166 -3.38 -6.91 -22.07
CA LYS A 166 -2.66 -6.33 -23.22
C LYS A 166 -2.93 -4.85 -23.44
N ALA A 167 -3.99 -4.29 -22.84
CA ALA A 167 -4.26 -2.86 -22.86
C ALA A 167 -3.46 -2.10 -21.80
N VAL A 168 -2.89 -2.78 -20.79
CA VAL A 168 -2.11 -2.19 -19.71
C VAL A 168 -0.70 -1.89 -20.22
N THR A 169 -0.26 -0.66 -20.04
CA THR A 169 1.09 -0.18 -20.36
C THR A 169 1.96 0.03 -19.14
N GLY A 170 1.36 0.17 -17.96
CA GLY A 170 2.10 0.47 -16.74
C GLY A 170 2.52 1.93 -16.66
N SER A 171 1.67 2.88 -17.11
CA SER A 171 1.97 4.31 -16.98
C SER A 171 1.76 4.87 -15.57
N GLY A 172 1.10 4.13 -14.68
CA GLY A 172 0.72 4.59 -13.34
C GLY A 172 -0.54 5.46 -13.30
N GLY A 173 -1.11 5.81 -14.47
CA GLY A 173 -2.30 6.65 -14.62
C GLY A 173 -3.58 5.85 -14.83
N TRP A 174 -4.49 6.42 -15.61
CA TRP A 174 -5.80 5.85 -15.93
C TRP A 174 -5.78 5.08 -17.25
N LEU A 175 -6.54 3.98 -17.32
CA LEU A 175 -6.83 3.25 -18.55
C LEU A 175 -8.34 3.27 -18.79
N TYR A 176 -8.78 3.76 -19.94
CA TYR A 176 -10.20 3.95 -20.24
C TYR A 176 -10.59 3.38 -21.59
N PHE A 177 -11.72 2.66 -21.65
CA PHE A 177 -12.25 2.05 -22.86
C PHE A 177 -13.40 2.88 -23.45
N SER A 178 -13.11 3.64 -24.51
CA SER A 178 -14.06 4.58 -25.12
C SER A 178 -14.88 4.00 -26.26
N ASN A 179 -14.52 2.83 -26.79
CA ASN A 179 -15.16 2.27 -27.98
C ASN A 179 -16.55 1.70 -27.64
N PRO A 180 -17.66 2.24 -28.19
CA PRO A 180 -19.02 1.77 -27.89
C PRO A 180 -19.29 0.31 -28.25
N ASN A 181 -18.45 -0.24 -29.14
CA ASN A 181 -18.59 -1.60 -29.60
C ASN A 181 -17.73 -2.60 -28.79
N SER A 182 -16.87 -2.13 -27.88
CA SER A 182 -16.07 -2.98 -26.99
C SER A 182 -16.94 -3.57 -25.88
N ALA A 183 -16.66 -4.81 -25.47
CA ALA A 183 -17.27 -5.40 -24.27
C ALA A 183 -16.95 -4.61 -22.99
N TYR A 184 -15.88 -3.80 -23.00
CA TYR A 184 -15.44 -2.98 -21.88
C TYR A 184 -15.83 -1.50 -22.05
N TYR A 185 -16.80 -1.15 -22.90
CA TYR A 185 -17.21 0.24 -23.11
C TYR A 185 -17.55 0.95 -21.80
N GLY A 186 -16.87 2.07 -21.52
CA GLY A 186 -17.00 2.85 -20.30
C GLY A 186 -16.17 2.35 -19.11
N LEU A 187 -15.43 1.25 -19.27
CA LEU A 187 -14.57 0.72 -18.22
C LEU A 187 -13.39 1.64 -17.98
N LEU A 188 -13.21 2.04 -16.71
CA LEU A 188 -12.06 2.79 -16.21
C LEU A 188 -11.28 1.90 -15.24
N LEU A 189 -9.96 1.84 -15.42
CA LEU A 189 -9.03 1.04 -14.62
C LEU A 189 -7.78 1.86 -14.27
N LEU A 190 -6.97 1.31 -13.36
CA LEU A 190 -5.62 1.79 -13.12
C LEU A 190 -4.64 1.15 -14.12
N ASP A 191 -3.83 1.97 -14.79
CA ASP A 191 -2.82 1.51 -15.74
C ASP A 191 -1.50 1.13 -15.05
N SER A 192 -1.50 0.03 -14.30
CA SER A 192 -0.27 -0.51 -13.69
C SER A 192 -0.14 -2.02 -13.92
N ALA A 193 1.02 -2.44 -14.43
CA ALA A 193 1.37 -3.85 -14.57
C ALA A 193 1.98 -4.44 -13.29
N ASN A 194 2.40 -3.58 -12.35
CA ASN A 194 2.97 -4.01 -11.08
C ASN A 194 1.84 -4.48 -10.16
N PRO A 195 2.03 -5.56 -9.39
CA PRO A 195 1.08 -5.95 -8.36
C PRO A 195 1.03 -4.88 -7.26
N GLY A 196 -0.14 -4.74 -6.62
CA GLY A 196 -0.30 -3.99 -5.39
C GLY A 196 0.34 -4.71 -4.20
N PRO A 197 0.33 -4.08 -3.01
CA PRO A 197 0.87 -4.67 -1.79
C PRO A 197 0.23 -6.01 -1.37
N ASP A 198 -0.98 -6.28 -1.85
CA ASP A 198 -1.73 -7.53 -1.64
C ASP A 198 -1.44 -8.61 -2.70
N GLY A 199 -0.60 -8.31 -3.69
CA GLY A 199 -0.28 -9.21 -4.80
C GLY A 199 -1.28 -9.18 -5.95
N MET A 200 -2.40 -8.44 -5.83
CA MET A 200 -3.38 -8.30 -6.91
C MET A 200 -2.91 -7.26 -7.94
N LYS A 201 -3.25 -7.46 -9.22
CA LYS A 201 -2.88 -6.47 -10.25
C LYS A 201 -3.87 -5.32 -10.22
N PHE A 202 -3.36 -4.10 -10.33
CA PHE A 202 -4.19 -2.89 -10.23
C PHE A 202 -5.33 -2.81 -11.25
N PHE A 203 -5.19 -3.42 -12.43
CA PHE A 203 -6.24 -3.46 -13.45
C PHE A 203 -7.32 -4.53 -13.20
N GLU A 204 -7.16 -5.38 -12.19
CA GLU A 204 -8.13 -6.41 -11.79
C GLU A 204 -9.12 -5.91 -10.73
N HIS A 205 -8.94 -4.69 -10.21
CA HIS A 205 -9.86 -3.98 -9.31
C HIS A 205 -10.92 -3.13 -10.07
#